data_AF-A0AAV8X7F5-F1
#
_entry.id   AF-A0AAV8X7F5-F1
#
_cell.length_a   1.000
_cell.length_b   1.000
_cell.length_c   1.000
_cell.angle_alpha   90.00
_cell.angle_beta   90.00
_cell.angle_gamma   90.00
#
_symmetry.space_group_name_H-M   'P 1'
#
loop_
_entity.id
_entity.type
_entity.pdbx_description
1 polymer ?
#
loop_
_entity_poly.entity_id
_entity_poly.type
_entity_poly.pdbx_seq_one_letter_code
_entity_poly.pdbx_strand_id
1 'polypeptide(L)'
;MHTWEGTDLMDENVSRYRIGIRSKKCWWPIFTWFVDVTVMNAWQIHRKSGGRLTLSNFEEDITTCYLQSYGTIPKPGGRPRTLKNQSIVE
;
A
#
# COMPACT_ATOMS: atom_id res chain seq x y z
N MET A 1 -9.39 -26.08 -20.92
CA MET A 1 -9.27 -25.30 -19.67
C MET A 1 -7.91 -24.64 -19.71
N HIS A 2 -7.85 -23.36 -20.11
CA HIS A 2 -6.60 -22.60 -20.20
C HIS A 2 -6.28 -22.02 -18.82
N THR A 3 -5.20 -22.47 -18.19
CA THR A 3 -4.76 -22.05 -16.84
C THR A 3 -4.09 -20.68 -16.80
N TRP A 4 -3.94 -20.02 -17.95
CA TRP A 4 -3.23 -18.74 -18.09
C TRP A 4 -4.01 -17.53 -17.51
N GLU A 5 -5.33 -17.67 -17.35
CA GLU A 5 -6.23 -16.62 -16.87
C GLU A 5 -5.87 -16.12 -15.46
N GLY A 6 -5.32 -16.99 -14.60
CA GLY A 6 -4.90 -16.59 -13.25
C GLY A 6 -3.67 -15.67 -13.23
N THR A 7 -2.75 -15.85 -14.18
CA THR A 7 -1.53 -15.05 -14.29
C THR A 7 -1.83 -13.68 -14.90
N ASP A 8 -2.70 -13.64 -15.91
CA ASP A 8 -3.09 -12.39 -16.59
C ASP A 8 -3.87 -11.47 -15.65
N LEU A 9 -4.77 -12.02 -14.83
CA LEU A 9 -5.48 -11.27 -13.80
C LEU A 9 -4.53 -10.70 -12.74
N MET A 10 -3.48 -11.44 -12.37
CA MET A 10 -2.49 -10.95 -11.41
C MET A 10 -1.66 -9.79 -11.99
N ASP A 11 -1.20 -9.89 -13.25
CA ASP A 11 -0.43 -8.80 -13.87
C ASP A 11 -1.27 -7.53 -14.08
N GLU A 12 -2.57 -7.67 -14.38
CA GLU A 12 -3.52 -6.55 -14.46
C GLU A 12 -3.70 -5.87 -13.08
N ASN A 13 -3.91 -6.67 -12.03
CA ASN A 13 -4.05 -6.13 -10.67
C ASN A 13 -2.79 -5.39 -10.25
N VAL A 14 -1.62 -5.99 -10.47
CA VAL A 14 -0.35 -5.32 -10.20
C VAL A 14 -0.28 -4.02 -11.00
N SER A 15 -0.54 -4.04 -12.32
CA SER A 15 -0.60 -2.83 -13.18
C SER A 15 -1.46 -1.71 -12.60
N ARG A 16 -2.56 -2.04 -11.94
CA ARG A 16 -3.50 -1.08 -11.36
C ARG A 16 -3.03 -0.46 -10.05
N TYR A 17 -2.22 -1.16 -9.25
CA TYR A 17 -1.75 -0.71 -7.92
C TYR A 17 -0.25 -0.37 -7.87
N ARG A 18 0.46 -0.37 -9.02
CA ARG A 18 1.91 -0.05 -9.06
C ARG A 18 2.18 1.35 -8.49
N ILE A 19 2.80 1.40 -7.31
CA ILE A 19 3.44 2.62 -6.82
C ILE A 19 4.67 2.87 -7.69
N GLY A 20 4.57 3.84 -8.60
CA GLY A 20 5.61 4.22 -9.55
C GLY A 20 6.81 4.91 -8.90
N ILE A 21 7.57 4.21 -8.05
CA ILE A 21 8.83 4.72 -7.50
C ILE A 21 9.94 4.48 -8.52
N ARG A 22 10.33 5.54 -9.23
CA ARG A 22 11.40 5.47 -10.23
C ARG A 22 12.76 5.38 -9.54
N SER A 23 13.28 4.15 -9.43
CA SER A 23 14.63 3.88 -8.94
C SER A 23 15.61 3.61 -10.08
N LYS A 24 16.91 3.90 -9.88
CA LYS A 24 17.98 3.65 -10.87
C LYS A 24 18.45 2.19 -10.89
N LYS A 25 17.96 1.36 -9.98
CA LYS A 25 18.36 -0.04 -9.83
C LYS A 25 17.41 -0.96 -10.61
N CYS A 26 17.95 -1.75 -11.52
CA CYS A 26 17.19 -2.69 -12.38
C CYS A 26 16.38 -3.73 -11.58
N TRP A 27 16.82 -4.10 -10.37
CA TRP A 27 16.11 -5.04 -9.49
C TRP A 27 14.99 -4.39 -8.66
N TRP A 28 14.96 -3.06 -8.56
CA TRP A 28 13.94 -2.34 -7.81
C TRP A 28 12.50 -2.62 -8.26
N PRO A 29 12.17 -2.64 -9.57
CA PRO A 29 10.82 -2.98 -10.02
C PRO A 29 10.37 -4.38 -9.58
N ILE A 30 11.28 -5.35 -9.48
CA ILE A 30 10.96 -6.72 -9.01
C ILE A 30 10.61 -6.71 -7.53
N PHE A 31 11.36 -5.94 -6.73
CA PHE A 31 11.09 -5.82 -5.30
C PHE A 31 9.74 -5.14 -5.03
N THR A 32 9.46 -4.02 -5.70
CA THR A 32 8.18 -3.31 -5.54
C THR A 32 7.01 -4.17 -6.00
N TRP A 33 7.20 -4.95 -7.07
CA TRP A 33 6.22 -5.91 -7.55
C TRP A 33 5.91 -6.99 -6.51
N PHE A 34 6.93 -7.52 -5.85
CA PHE A 34 6.76 -8.56 -4.83
C PHE A 34 5.96 -8.07 -3.61
N VAL A 35 6.21 -6.83 -3.17
CA VAL A 35 5.45 -6.21 -2.07
C VAL A 35 3.98 -6.05 -2.46
N ASP A 36 3.74 -5.52 -3.65
CA ASP A 36 2.38 -5.31 -4.19
C ASP A 36 1.59 -6.63 -4.28
N VAL A 37 2.19 -7.69 -4.83
CA VAL A 37 1.57 -9.03 -4.88
C VAL A 37 1.27 -9.58 -3.47
N THR A 38 2.16 -9.37 -2.51
CA THR A 38 1.96 -9.83 -1.13
C THR A 38 0.76 -9.15 -0.49
N VAL A 39 0.61 -7.84 -0.69
CA VAL A 39 -0.53 -7.05 -0.19
C VAL A 39 -1.84 -7.47 -0.85
N MET A 40 -1.85 -7.67 -2.17
CA MET A 40 -3.02 -8.20 -2.89
C MET A 40 -3.47 -9.56 -2.36
N ASN A 41 -2.52 -10.45 -2.09
CA ASN A 41 -2.82 -11.78 -1.55
C ASN A 41 -3.36 -11.71 -0.11
N ALA A 42 -2.79 -10.85 0.73
CA ALA A 42 -3.29 -10.59 2.08
C ALA A 42 -4.73 -10.04 2.04
N TRP A 43 -5.01 -9.09 1.14
CA TRP A 43 -6.35 -8.55 0.96
C TRP A 43 -7.36 -9.61 0.47
N GLN A 44 -6.97 -10.51 -0.45
CA GLN A 44 -7.85 -11.61 -0.86
C GLN A 44 -8.23 -12.53 0.30
N ILE A 45 -7.29 -12.84 1.20
CA ILE A 45 -7.55 -13.63 2.41
C ILE A 45 -8.51 -12.87 3.34
N HIS A 46 -8.25 -11.58 3.56
CA HIS A 46 -9.11 -10.71 4.36
C HIS A 46 -10.55 -10.62 3.80
N ARG A 47 -10.69 -10.55 2.47
CA ARG A 47 -12.00 -10.54 1.79
C ARG A 47 -12.74 -11.87 1.95
N LYS A 48 -12.03 -12.99 1.87
CA LYS A 48 -12.60 -14.34 2.13
C LYS A 48 -13.05 -14.50 3.58
N SER A 49 -12.42 -13.81 4.52
CA SER A 49 -12.82 -13.78 5.94
C SER A 49 -14.04 -12.89 6.23
N GLY A 50 -14.67 -12.29 5.22
CA GLY A 50 -15.83 -11.40 5.39
C GLY A 50 -15.49 -9.92 5.54
N GLY A 51 -14.22 -9.53 5.36
CA GLY A 51 -13.80 -8.14 5.37
C GLY A 51 -14.30 -7.37 4.14
N ARG A 52 -15.04 -6.28 4.36
CA ARG A 52 -15.58 -5.40 3.29
C ARG A 52 -14.66 -4.22 2.93
N LEU A 53 -13.43 -4.18 3.45
CA LEU A 53 -12.51 -3.08 3.17
C LEU A 53 -12.11 -3.08 1.69
N THR A 54 -12.19 -1.91 1.08
CA THR A 54 -11.55 -1.65 -0.22
C THR A 54 -10.04 -1.81 -0.07
N LEU A 55 -9.39 -2.23 -1.15
CA LEU A 55 -7.96 -2.50 -1.16
C LEU A 55 -7.13 -1.29 -0.73
N SER A 56 -7.49 -0.08 -1.17
CA SER A 56 -6.83 1.17 -0.74
C SER A 56 -6.92 1.42 0.77
N ASN A 57 -8.08 1.14 1.39
CA ASN A 57 -8.23 1.33 2.84
C ASN A 57 -7.43 0.29 3.62
N PHE A 58 -7.28 -0.92 3.08
CA PHE A 58 -6.46 -1.97 3.66
C PHE A 58 -4.97 -1.62 3.57
N GLU A 59 -4.53 -1.02 2.47
CA GLU A 59 -3.16 -0.51 2.32
C GLU A 59 -2.85 0.65 3.27
N GLU A 60 -3.80 1.57 3.45
CA GLU A 60 -3.68 2.67 4.41
C GLU A 60 -3.58 2.15 5.86
N ASP A 61 -4.40 1.17 6.22
CA ASP A 61 -4.40 0.55 7.55
C ASP A 61 -3.06 -0.17 7.82
N ILE A 62 -2.57 -0.96 6.86
CA ILE A 62 -1.25 -1.60 6.93
C ILE A 62 -0.16 -0.55 7.09
N THR A 63 -0.16 0.48 6.24
CA THR A 63 0.86 1.53 6.29
C THR A 63 0.86 2.25 7.64
N THR A 64 -0.33 2.54 8.17
CA THR A 64 -0.50 3.18 9.47
C THR A 64 -0.04 2.27 10.61
N CYS A 65 -0.37 0.98 10.57
CA CYS A 65 0.08 -0.01 11.54
C CYS A 65 1.62 -0.16 11.54
N TYR A 66 2.24 -0.28 10.35
CA TYR A 66 3.70 -0.32 10.23
C TYR A 66 4.36 0.99 10.67
N LEU A 67 3.75 2.13 10.38
CA LEU A 67 4.24 3.43 10.83
C LEU A 67 4.10 3.60 12.35
N GLN A 68 3.04 3.10 12.98
CA GLN A 68 2.89 3.11 14.43
C GLN A 68 3.87 2.16 15.12
N SER A 69 4.10 0.98 14.53
CA SER A 69 4.95 -0.06 15.14
C SER A 69 6.45 0.20 14.95
N TYR A 70 6.86 0.78 13.81
CA TYR A 70 8.27 0.97 13.44
C TYR A 70 8.62 2.43 13.10
N GLY A 71 7.68 3.35 13.26
CA GLY A 71 7.92 4.77 13.06
C GLY A 71 8.95 5.26 14.06
N THR A 72 10.13 5.59 13.55
CA THR A 72 11.05 6.46 14.27
C THR A 72 10.39 7.83 14.41
N ILE A 73 10.53 8.44 15.59
CA ILE A 73 10.11 9.82 15.84
C ILE A 73 10.65 10.66 14.67
N PRO A 74 9.80 11.41 13.94
CA PRO A 74 10.26 12.18 12.80
C PRO A 74 11.38 13.11 13.27
N LYS A 75 12.57 12.94 12.70
CA LYS A 75 13.70 13.84 12.93
C LYS A 75 13.23 15.25 12.52
N PRO A 76 13.26 16.26 13.39
CA PRO A 76 12.76 17.59 13.07
C PRO A 76 13.71 18.20 12.02
N GLY A 77 13.36 18.07 10.76
CA GLY A 77 14.21 18.50 9.64
C GLY A 77 13.41 18.62 8.35
N GLY A 78 12.63 19.69 8.23
CA GLY A 78 11.92 20.03 7.00
C GLY A 78 10.67 20.89 7.22
N ARG A 79 10.31 21.69 6.19
CA ARG A 79 9.28 22.73 6.15
C ARG A 79 8.03 22.36 6.98
N PRO A 80 7.58 23.22 7.92
CA PRO A 80 6.41 22.92 8.75
C PRO A 80 5.19 22.71 7.86
N ARG A 81 4.47 21.61 8.10
CA ARG A 81 3.12 21.41 7.57
C ARG A 81 2.26 22.50 8.22
N THR A 82 1.71 23.42 7.44
CA THR A 82 0.69 24.34 7.94
C THR A 82 -0.48 23.51 8.46
N LEU A 83 -0.50 23.28 9.76
CA LEU A 83 -1.66 22.77 10.47
C LEU A 83 -2.70 23.89 10.41
N LYS A 84 -3.71 23.75 9.55
CA LYS A 84 -4.93 24.52 9.72
C LYS A 84 -5.56 24.04 11.02
N ASN A 85 -5.36 24.81 12.08
CA ASN A 85 -6.14 24.70 13.31
C ASN A 85 -7.62 24.83 12.94
N GLN A 86 -8.35 23.72 12.90
CA GLN A 86 -9.78 23.79 13.16
C GLN A 86 -9.91 24.02 14.66
N SER A 87 -10.09 25.29 14.98
CA SER A 87 -10.49 25.82 16.26
C SER A 87 -11.61 24.99 16.88
N ILE A 88 -11.38 24.52 18.09
CA ILE A 88 -12.44 24.27 19.07
C ILE A 88 -13.27 25.56 19.16
N VAL A 89 -14.55 25.48 18.78
CA VAL A 89 -15.62 26.35 19.27
C VAL A 89 -16.91 25.51 19.36
N GLU A 90 -17.41 25.44 20.59
CA GLU A 90 -18.70 24.89 21.10
C GLU A 90 -19.05 23.40 20.89
#